data_AF-A0A925IU35-F1
#
_entry.id   AF-A0A925IU35-F1
#
_cell.length_a   1.000
_cell.length_b   1.000
_cell.length_c   1.000
_cell.angle_alpha   90.00
_cell.angle_beta   90.00
_cell.angle_gamma   90.00
#
_symmetry.space_group_name_H-M   'P 1'
#
loop_
_entity.id
_entity.type
_entity.pdbx_description
1 polymer ?
#
loop_
_entity_poly.entity_id
_entity_poly.type
_entity_poly.pdbx_seq_one_letter_code
_entity_poly.pdbx_strand_id
1 'polypeptide(L)'
;MNYVFYGLVIVLLYPILINKWFVSGDGPCHLYNAKVLKDMILGQESPFYETFYRFNFTLAPNLFDHIVLGILQMIFSPSLSERLFLSMYILMFCFGVRFLMNEIQPKSTWAAIPVLIFVYHHLLLKGFFNFSFSIAASFWVIGYWLKHRDSFKLKQSLILCILFILNYFMHPIGFVFGVVGIILIGFTATITAMLREDANIILFTKMKAWLPSLLALLPAVLFF
;
A
#
# COMPACT_ATOMS: atom_id res chain seq x y z
N MET A 1 10.25 -21.55 -10.49
CA MET A 1 9.89 -20.12 -10.40
C MET A 1 9.42 -19.69 -9.02
N ASN A 2 8.52 -20.43 -8.34
CA ASN A 2 8.12 -20.06 -6.97
C ASN A 2 9.30 -19.93 -6.00
N TYR A 3 10.21 -20.91 -5.98
CA TYR A 3 11.42 -20.85 -5.14
C TYR A 3 12.33 -19.66 -5.46
N VAL A 4 12.46 -19.30 -6.75
CA VAL A 4 13.25 -18.13 -7.18
C VAL A 4 12.64 -16.86 -6.61
N PHE A 5 11.32 -16.69 -6.70
CA PHE A 5 10.63 -15.55 -6.10
C PHE A 5 10.89 -15.44 -4.60
N TYR A 6 10.71 -16.54 -3.84
CA TYR A 6 10.93 -16.52 -2.39
C TYR A 6 12.41 -16.26 -2.04
N GLY A 7 13.34 -16.83 -2.80
CA GLY A 7 14.76 -16.54 -2.67
C GLY A 7 15.07 -15.06 -2.88
N LEU A 8 14.47 -14.43 -3.89
CA LEU A 8 14.62 -12.99 -4.13
C LEU A 8 14.03 -12.14 -3.01
N VAL A 9 12.87 -12.52 -2.45
CA VAL A 9 12.30 -11.81 -1.29
C VAL A 9 13.26 -11.88 -0.09
N ILE A 10 13.88 -13.03 0.16
CA ILE A 10 14.89 -13.18 1.23
C ILE A 10 16.10 -12.29 0.95
N VAL A 11 16.61 -12.28 -0.29
CA VAL A 11 17.72 -11.41 -0.70
C VAL A 11 17.36 -9.93 -0.52
N LEU A 12 16.12 -9.53 -0.83
CA LEU A 12 15.66 -8.16 -0.63
C LEU A 12 15.49 -7.80 0.84
N LEU A 13 15.12 -8.74 1.72
CA LEU A 13 15.07 -8.48 3.16
C LEU A 13 16.46 -8.41 3.80
N TYR A 14 17.45 -9.09 3.22
CA TYR A 14 18.77 -9.25 3.81
C TYR A 14 19.43 -7.94 4.29
N PRO A 15 19.46 -6.84 3.50
CA PRO A 15 20.07 -5.58 3.96
C PRO A 15 19.40 -5.00 5.22
N ILE A 16 18.09 -5.15 5.36
CA ILE A 16 17.34 -4.69 6.53
C ILE A 16 17.59 -5.60 7.74
N LEU A 17 17.73 -6.90 7.49
CA LEU A 17 17.92 -7.88 8.56
C LEU A 17 19.34 -7.89 9.13
N ILE A 18 20.36 -7.57 8.35
CA ILE A 18 21.76 -7.60 8.84
C ILE A 18 22.19 -6.28 9.48
N ASN A 19 21.69 -5.15 8.98
CA ASN A 19 22.09 -3.84 9.46
C ASN A 19 21.26 -3.39 10.66
N LYS A 20 21.91 -2.78 11.65
CA LYS A 20 21.22 -2.20 12.81
C LYS A 20 20.33 -1.01 12.42
N TRP A 21 20.78 -0.21 11.47
CA TRP A 21 20.06 0.97 11.00
C TRP A 21 19.93 0.93 9.50
N PHE A 22 18.77 1.35 9.00
CA PHE A 22 18.60 1.61 7.57
C PHE A 22 18.87 3.09 7.33
N VAL A 23 19.97 3.40 6.64
CA VAL A 23 20.35 4.79 6.39
C VAL A 23 19.45 5.34 5.29
N SER A 24 18.44 6.10 5.68
CA SER A 24 17.56 6.86 4.79
C SER A 24 17.57 8.35 5.17
N GLY A 25 17.15 9.21 4.24
CA GLY A 25 17.10 10.66 4.47
C GLY A 25 16.25 11.05 5.67
N ASP A 26 14.93 10.83 5.56
CA ASP A 26 13.95 11.25 6.56
C ASP A 26 13.61 10.17 7.60
N GLY A 27 14.17 8.96 7.50
CA GLY A 27 13.91 7.86 8.45
C GLY A 27 14.07 8.25 9.92
N PRO A 28 15.16 8.95 10.31
CA PRO A 28 15.34 9.44 11.67
C PRO A 28 14.21 10.37 12.14
N CYS A 29 13.65 11.20 11.26
CA CYS A 29 12.53 12.09 11.58
C CYS A 29 11.26 11.30 11.90
N HIS A 30 10.97 10.24 11.14
CA HIS A 30 9.81 9.36 11.40
C HIS A 30 9.94 8.64 12.74
N LEU A 31 11.14 8.13 13.05
CA LEU A 31 11.40 7.48 14.34
C LEU A 31 11.28 8.46 15.51
N TYR A 32 11.76 9.70 15.34
CA TYR A 32 11.63 10.76 16.33
C TYR A 32 10.16 11.12 16.57
N ASN A 33 9.39 11.40 15.52
CA ASN A 33 7.97 11.76 15.65
C ASN A 33 7.16 10.63 16.29
N ALA A 34 7.42 9.38 15.90
CA ALA A 34 6.81 8.21 16.51
C ALA A 34 7.15 8.06 17.99
N LYS A 35 8.38 8.40 18.40
CA LYS A 35 8.78 8.42 19.81
C LYS A 35 8.03 9.49 20.59
N VAL A 36 7.97 10.72 20.08
CA VAL A 36 7.22 11.82 20.71
C VAL A 36 5.75 11.42 20.89
N LEU A 37 5.11 10.92 19.83
CA LEU A 37 3.72 10.46 19.86
C LEU A 37 3.50 9.39 20.94
N LYS A 38 4.36 8.37 20.97
CA LYS A 38 4.30 7.28 21.94
C LYS A 38 4.51 7.77 23.37
N ASP A 39 5.52 8.61 23.61
CA ASP A 39 5.83 9.13 24.95
C ASP A 39 4.66 10.00 25.47
N MET A 40 4.09 10.88 24.63
CA MET A 40 2.91 11.69 24.98
C MET A 40 1.68 10.83 25.27
N ILE A 41 1.40 9.79 24.48
CA ILE A 41 0.26 8.88 24.72
C ILE A 41 0.41 8.14 26.06
N LEU A 42 1.64 7.76 26.43
CA LEU A 42 1.93 7.05 27.68
C LEU A 42 2.14 8.00 28.87
N GLY A 43 2.00 9.32 28.69
CA GLY A 43 2.26 10.32 29.72
C GLY A 43 3.73 10.40 30.18
N GLN A 44 4.66 9.88 29.37
CA GLN A 44 6.09 9.94 29.65
C GLN A 44 6.64 11.29 29.21
N GLU A 45 7.31 12.01 30.13
CA GLU A 45 7.88 13.34 29.85
C GLU A 45 6.85 14.36 29.31
N SER A 46 5.55 14.15 29.61
CA SER A 46 4.44 14.96 29.09
C SER A 46 4.63 16.47 29.30
N PRO A 47 5.09 16.97 30.48
CA PRO A 47 5.28 18.40 30.68
C PRO A 47 6.30 19.03 29.71
N PHE A 48 7.34 18.28 29.32
CA PHE A 48 8.32 18.75 28.35
C PHE A 48 7.71 18.78 26.95
N TYR A 49 7.11 17.68 26.50
CA TYR A 49 6.54 17.59 25.16
C TYR A 49 5.37 18.56 24.93
N GLU A 50 4.48 18.74 25.92
CA GLU A 50 3.32 19.64 25.84
C GLU A 50 3.71 21.12 25.68
N THR A 51 4.96 21.48 25.99
CA THR A 51 5.49 22.83 25.73
C THR A 51 5.68 23.09 24.23
N PHE A 52 5.96 22.05 23.44
CA PHE A 52 6.30 22.15 22.01
C PHE A 52 5.27 21.51 21.08
N TYR A 53 4.54 20.52 21.56
CA TYR A 53 3.67 19.67 20.77
C TYR A 53 2.25 19.66 21.31
N ARG A 54 1.29 19.52 20.39
CA ARG A 54 -0.12 19.26 20.70
C ARG A 54 -0.62 18.17 19.77
N PHE A 55 -1.57 17.36 20.23
CA PHE A 55 -2.21 16.38 19.36
C PHE A 55 -2.96 17.08 18.24
N ASN A 56 -2.64 16.70 17.01
CA ASN A 56 -3.41 17.06 15.84
C ASN A 56 -4.32 15.89 15.47
N PHE A 57 -5.62 16.07 15.68
CA PHE A 57 -6.64 15.06 15.35
C PHE A 57 -7.21 15.21 13.94
N THR A 58 -6.65 16.12 13.12
CA THR A 58 -6.98 16.19 11.71
C THR A 58 -6.63 14.87 11.04
N LEU A 59 -7.61 14.27 10.36
CA LEU A 59 -7.44 13.05 9.56
C LEU A 59 -6.70 13.37 8.26
N ALA A 60 -5.43 13.76 8.39
CA ALA A 60 -4.55 14.03 7.28
C ALA A 60 -3.98 12.72 6.70
N PRO A 61 -3.61 12.67 5.41
CA PRO A 61 -2.76 11.61 4.90
C PRO A 61 -1.40 11.60 5.62
N ASN A 62 -0.63 10.52 5.46
CA ASN A 62 0.68 10.31 6.11
C ASN A 62 0.64 10.01 7.62
N LEU A 63 -0.48 9.52 8.14
CA LEU A 63 -0.58 9.08 9.53
C LEU A 63 -0.02 7.66 9.75
N PHE A 64 0.11 6.88 8.67
CA PHE A 64 0.38 5.45 8.74
C PHE A 64 1.70 5.10 9.44
N ASP A 65 2.82 5.68 9.00
CA ASP A 65 4.13 5.46 9.62
C ASP A 65 4.19 5.88 11.09
N HIS A 66 3.65 7.05 11.45
CA HIS A 66 3.65 7.57 12.81
C HIS A 66 2.93 6.62 13.77
N ILE A 67 1.76 6.12 13.37
CA ILE A 67 0.97 5.17 14.16
C ILE A 67 1.70 3.82 14.26
N VAL A 68 2.11 3.25 13.13
CA VAL A 68 2.71 1.91 13.11
C VAL A 68 4.06 1.89 13.83
N LEU A 69 4.93 2.86 13.56
CA LEU A 69 6.22 2.98 14.26
C LEU A 69 6.01 3.30 15.74
N GLY A 70 5.02 4.14 16.10
CA GLY A 70 4.68 4.44 17.49
C GLY A 70 4.29 3.18 18.26
N ILE A 71 3.39 2.36 17.69
CA ILE A 71 3.00 1.05 18.25
C ILE A 71 4.20 0.11 18.36
N LEU A 72 5.02 -0.01 17.32
CA LEU A 72 6.22 -0.88 17.36
C LEU A 72 7.20 -0.42 18.45
N GLN A 73 7.39 0.89 18.62
CA GLN A 73 8.26 1.46 19.66
C GLN A 73 7.72 1.33 21.08
N MET A 74 6.46 0.91 21.28
CA MET A 74 5.97 0.52 22.61
C MET A 74 6.63 -0.77 23.10
N ILE A 75 7.10 -1.63 22.18
CA ILE A 75 7.60 -2.98 22.48
C ILE A 75 9.08 -3.11 22.14
N PHE A 76 9.52 -2.50 21.04
CA PHE A 76 10.85 -2.66 20.47
C PHE A 76 11.66 -1.37 20.52
N SER A 77 12.99 -1.51 20.44
CA SER A 77 13.89 -0.34 20.28
C SER A 77 13.62 0.38 18.94
N PRO A 78 13.88 1.70 18.82
CA PRO A 78 13.64 2.45 17.59
C PRO A 78 14.27 1.81 16.34
N SER A 79 15.50 1.31 16.46
CA SER A 79 16.21 0.59 15.39
C SER A 79 15.46 -0.67 14.93
N LEU A 80 14.98 -1.48 15.88
CA LEU A 80 14.25 -2.70 15.53
C LEU A 80 12.86 -2.37 14.96
N SER A 81 12.18 -1.35 15.50
CA SER A 81 10.90 -0.87 14.97
C SER A 81 11.01 -0.43 13.51
N GLU A 82 12.05 0.34 13.14
CA GLU A 82 12.30 0.74 11.76
C GLU A 82 12.51 -0.48 10.85
N ARG A 83 13.32 -1.44 11.28
CA ARG A 83 13.63 -2.64 10.49
C ARG A 83 12.41 -3.51 10.27
N LEU A 84 11.58 -3.68 11.30
CA LEU A 84 10.31 -4.39 11.19
C LEU A 84 9.36 -3.64 10.23
N PHE A 85 9.30 -2.31 10.34
CA PHE A 85 8.50 -1.47 9.45
C PHE A 85 8.93 -1.60 7.98
N LEU A 86 10.22 -1.49 7.69
CA LEU A 86 10.74 -1.67 6.33
C LEU A 86 10.59 -3.10 5.82
N SER A 87 10.70 -4.10 6.70
CA SER A 87 10.42 -5.50 6.33
C SER A 87 8.96 -5.69 5.93
N MET A 88 8.02 -5.07 6.67
CA MET A 88 6.59 -5.07 6.29
C MET A 88 6.38 -4.43 4.93
N TYR A 89 7.06 -3.31 4.62
CA TYR A 89 7.01 -2.69 3.29
C TYR A 89 7.50 -3.66 2.20
N ILE A 90 8.69 -4.25 2.35
CA ILE A 90 9.29 -5.13 1.35
C ILE A 90 8.37 -6.32 1.07
N LEU A 91 7.83 -6.94 2.13
CA LEU A 91 6.87 -8.03 2.00
C LEU A 91 5.60 -7.57 1.29
N MET A 92 5.01 -6.45 1.71
CA MET A 92 3.80 -5.91 1.10
C MET A 92 4.00 -5.60 -0.39
N PHE A 93 5.14 -5.02 -0.77
CA PHE A 93 5.49 -4.75 -2.15
C PHE A 93 5.62 -6.04 -2.95
N CYS A 94 6.49 -6.96 -2.51
CA CYS A 94 6.80 -8.18 -3.27
C CYS A 94 5.55 -9.04 -3.46
N PHE A 95 4.81 -9.28 -2.39
CA PHE A 95 3.61 -10.10 -2.43
C PHE A 95 2.44 -9.38 -3.11
N GLY A 96 2.34 -8.06 -3.01
CA GLY A 96 1.36 -7.26 -3.72
C GLY A 96 1.54 -7.32 -5.23
N VAL A 97 2.78 -7.12 -5.71
CA VAL A 97 3.12 -7.31 -7.12
C VAL A 97 2.78 -8.73 -7.57
N ARG A 98 3.19 -9.75 -6.80
CA ARG A 98 2.92 -11.14 -7.16
C ARG A 98 1.42 -11.44 -7.21
N PHE A 99 0.66 -10.92 -6.27
CA PHE A 99 -0.79 -11.04 -6.26
C PHE A 99 -1.40 -10.40 -7.51
N LEU A 100 -1.06 -9.13 -7.80
CA LEU A 100 -1.55 -8.43 -8.98
C LEU A 100 -1.20 -9.18 -10.28
N MET A 101 0.06 -9.61 -10.45
CA MET A 101 0.50 -10.32 -11.65
C MET A 101 -0.23 -11.67 -11.82
N ASN A 102 -0.52 -12.38 -10.74
CA ASN A 102 -1.28 -13.62 -10.80
C ASN A 102 -2.74 -13.38 -11.25
N GLU A 103 -3.36 -12.25 -10.88
CA GLU A 103 -4.71 -11.91 -11.33
C GLU A 103 -4.75 -11.40 -12.78
N ILE A 104 -3.65 -10.81 -13.27
CA ILE A 104 -3.51 -10.42 -14.69
C ILE A 104 -3.27 -11.65 -15.56
N GLN A 105 -2.35 -12.55 -15.15
CA GLN A 105 -2.01 -13.74 -15.91
C GLN A 105 -1.72 -14.94 -14.97
N PRO A 106 -2.75 -15.76 -14.64
CA PRO A 106 -2.69 -16.84 -13.64
C PRO A 106 -1.67 -17.96 -13.86
N LYS A 107 -0.95 -17.96 -14.99
CA LYS A 107 0.07 -18.97 -15.34
C LYS A 107 1.49 -18.39 -15.42
N SER A 108 1.64 -17.06 -15.36
CA SER A 108 2.95 -16.40 -15.47
C SER A 108 3.56 -16.19 -14.09
N THR A 109 4.15 -17.26 -13.55
CA THR A 109 4.79 -17.22 -12.22
C THR A 109 6.06 -16.36 -12.15
N TRP A 110 6.57 -15.90 -13.30
CA TRP A 110 7.77 -15.06 -13.39
C TRP A 110 7.47 -13.57 -13.54
N ALA A 111 6.25 -13.18 -13.94
CA ALA A 111 5.91 -11.79 -14.30
C ALA A 111 6.16 -10.77 -13.17
N ALA A 112 6.13 -11.21 -11.92
CA ALA A 112 6.42 -10.37 -10.76
C ALA A 112 7.92 -10.07 -10.58
N ILE A 113 8.81 -10.95 -11.06
CA ILE A 113 10.25 -10.91 -10.77
C ILE A 113 10.91 -9.60 -11.28
N PRO A 114 10.69 -9.15 -12.52
CA PRO A 114 11.32 -7.92 -13.01
C PRO A 114 10.92 -6.68 -12.21
N VAL A 115 9.73 -6.67 -11.62
CA VAL A 115 9.23 -5.52 -10.85
C VAL A 115 9.90 -5.43 -9.48
N LEU A 116 10.42 -6.54 -8.94
CA LEU A 116 11.06 -6.56 -7.62
C LEU A 116 12.33 -5.70 -7.54
N ILE A 117 12.96 -5.37 -8.68
CA ILE A 117 14.11 -4.46 -8.72
C ILE A 117 13.75 -3.04 -8.22
N PHE A 118 12.46 -2.69 -8.26
CA PHE A 118 11.96 -1.38 -7.83
C PHE A 118 11.61 -1.32 -6.34
N VAL A 119 11.80 -2.40 -5.58
CA VAL A 119 11.59 -2.40 -4.12
C VAL A 119 12.44 -1.33 -3.43
N TYR A 120 13.69 -1.15 -3.86
CA TYR A 120 14.58 -0.11 -3.32
C TYR A 120 14.65 1.10 -4.25
N HIS A 121 13.54 1.80 -4.41
CA HIS A 121 13.50 3.01 -5.24
C HIS A 121 14.02 4.25 -4.49
N HIS A 122 14.41 5.28 -5.25
CA HIS A 122 14.96 6.54 -4.75
C HIS A 122 14.17 7.17 -3.60
N LEU A 123 12.83 7.23 -3.72
CA LEU A 123 11.98 7.84 -2.68
C LEU A 123 11.98 7.06 -1.36
N LEU A 124 12.16 5.73 -1.38
CA LEU A 124 12.32 4.94 -0.16
C LEU A 124 13.64 5.30 0.53
N LEU A 125 14.72 5.42 -0.25
CA LEU A 125 16.04 5.80 0.27
C LEU A 125 16.06 7.23 0.83
N LYS A 126 15.21 8.12 0.31
CA LYS A 126 14.97 9.45 0.88
C LYS A 126 14.15 9.43 2.17
N GLY A 127 13.55 8.31 2.56
CA GLY A 127 12.72 8.20 3.76
C GLY A 127 11.24 8.50 3.52
N PHE A 128 10.76 8.51 2.28
CA PHE A 128 9.33 8.72 1.98
C PHE A 128 8.57 7.39 2.16
N PHE A 129 8.50 6.91 3.40
CA PHE A 129 7.99 5.58 3.71
C PHE A 129 6.50 5.44 3.43
N ASN A 130 5.68 6.38 3.88
CA ASN A 130 4.25 6.43 3.61
C ASN A 130 3.91 6.37 2.11
N PHE A 131 4.62 7.16 1.30
CA PHE A 131 4.53 7.07 -0.16
C PHE A 131 4.85 5.65 -0.65
N SER A 132 5.96 5.07 -0.21
CA SER A 132 6.42 3.76 -0.65
C SER A 132 5.39 2.66 -0.29
N PHE A 133 4.88 2.69 0.95
CA PHE A 133 3.80 1.82 1.42
C PHE A 133 2.53 1.99 0.56
N SER A 134 2.13 3.21 0.23
CA SER A 134 0.95 3.45 -0.60
C SER A 134 1.10 2.84 -2.02
N ILE A 135 2.30 2.89 -2.62
CA ILE A 135 2.55 2.25 -3.91
C ILE A 135 2.45 0.73 -3.77
N ALA A 136 3.06 0.14 -2.73
CA ALA A 136 2.94 -1.29 -2.47
C ALA A 136 1.49 -1.72 -2.23
N ALA A 137 0.71 -0.94 -1.47
CA ALA A 137 -0.71 -1.17 -1.19
C ALA A 137 -1.57 -1.06 -2.46
N SER A 138 -1.22 -0.17 -3.38
CA SER A 138 -1.94 -0.01 -4.65
C SER A 138 -1.95 -1.30 -5.48
N PHE A 139 -0.90 -2.13 -5.44
CA PHE A 139 -0.90 -3.43 -6.11
C PHE A 139 -1.97 -4.37 -5.54
N TRP A 140 -2.18 -4.34 -4.22
CA TRP A 140 -3.23 -5.12 -3.57
C TRP A 140 -4.62 -4.59 -3.91
N VAL A 141 -4.80 -3.27 -3.95
CA VAL A 141 -6.06 -2.63 -4.37
C VAL A 141 -6.44 -3.07 -5.78
N ILE A 142 -5.52 -2.91 -6.74
CA ILE A 142 -5.75 -3.26 -8.14
C ILE A 142 -5.96 -4.77 -8.29
N GLY A 143 -5.12 -5.60 -7.65
CA GLY A 143 -5.25 -7.05 -7.71
C GLY A 143 -6.58 -7.54 -7.12
N TYR A 144 -7.00 -6.94 -5.99
CA TYR A 144 -8.26 -7.29 -5.35
C TYR A 144 -9.45 -6.93 -6.23
N TRP A 145 -9.40 -5.76 -6.86
CA TRP A 145 -10.41 -5.35 -7.83
C TRP A 145 -10.46 -6.32 -9.01
N LEU A 146 -9.31 -6.64 -9.63
CA LEU A 146 -9.25 -7.56 -10.77
C LEU A 146 -9.83 -8.94 -10.46
N LYS A 147 -9.51 -9.48 -9.27
CA LYS A 147 -10.00 -10.78 -8.81
C LYS A 147 -11.52 -10.86 -8.71
N HIS A 148 -12.17 -9.75 -8.36
CA HIS A 148 -13.60 -9.72 -8.06
C HIS A 148 -14.42 -8.93 -9.10
N ARG A 149 -13.78 -8.35 -10.12
CA ARG A 149 -14.40 -7.44 -11.11
C ARG A 149 -15.65 -8.03 -11.78
N ASP A 150 -15.68 -9.34 -12.00
CA ASP A 150 -16.78 -10.00 -12.70
C ASP A 150 -17.91 -10.45 -11.73
N SER A 151 -17.74 -10.27 -10.41
CA SER A 151 -18.70 -10.72 -9.39
C SER A 151 -18.72 -9.85 -8.12
N PHE A 152 -18.67 -8.52 -8.27
CA PHE A 152 -18.74 -7.60 -7.13
C PHE A 152 -20.06 -7.73 -6.36
N LYS A 153 -20.00 -8.22 -5.13
CA LYS A 153 -21.09 -8.12 -4.14
C LYS A 153 -20.75 -7.05 -3.12
N LEU A 154 -21.72 -6.72 -2.26
CA LEU A 154 -21.57 -5.70 -1.21
C LEU A 154 -20.30 -5.91 -0.36
N LYS A 155 -20.02 -7.16 0.03
CA LYS A 155 -18.82 -7.50 0.80
C LYS A 155 -17.53 -7.09 0.06
N GLN A 156 -17.41 -7.37 -1.23
CA GLN A 156 -16.25 -7.03 -2.03
C GLN A 156 -16.11 -5.50 -2.18
N SER A 157 -17.21 -4.78 -2.36
CA SER A 157 -17.20 -3.32 -2.42
C SER A 157 -16.76 -2.69 -1.10
N LEU A 158 -17.22 -3.23 0.03
CA LEU A 158 -16.79 -2.78 1.36
C LEU A 158 -15.30 -3.03 1.60
N ILE A 159 -14.79 -4.21 1.23
CA ILE A 159 -13.35 -4.51 1.34
C ILE A 159 -12.54 -3.58 0.45
N LEU A 160 -12.96 -3.37 -0.80
CA LEU A 160 -12.27 -2.46 -1.72
C LEU A 160 -12.26 -1.02 -1.20
N CYS A 161 -13.38 -0.56 -0.62
CA CYS A 161 -13.48 0.74 0.03
C CYS A 161 -12.48 0.87 1.19
N ILE A 162 -12.42 -0.13 2.08
CA ILE A 162 -11.45 -0.15 3.18
C ILE A 162 -10.02 -0.12 2.64
N LEU A 163 -9.71 -0.89 1.60
CA LEU A 163 -8.38 -0.87 0.98
C LEU A 163 -8.02 0.50 0.42
N PHE A 164 -8.96 1.21 -0.22
CA PHE A 164 -8.74 2.58 -0.70
C PHE A 164 -8.54 3.58 0.44
N ILE A 165 -9.33 3.49 1.50
CA ILE A 165 -9.19 4.35 2.69
C ILE A 165 -7.80 4.14 3.32
N LEU A 166 -7.40 2.88 3.55
CA LEU A 166 -6.07 2.57 4.10
C LEU A 166 -4.95 3.08 3.19
N ASN A 167 -5.08 2.90 1.87
CA ASN A 167 -4.10 3.37 0.90
C ASN A 167 -4.01 4.90 0.88
N TYR A 168 -5.13 5.61 1.01
CA TYR A 168 -5.16 7.07 1.13
C TYR A 168 -4.45 7.57 2.39
N PHE A 169 -4.74 6.96 3.55
CA PHE A 169 -4.08 7.32 4.81
C PHE A 169 -2.59 6.96 4.85
N MET A 170 -2.15 5.99 4.05
CA MET A 170 -0.74 5.83 3.74
C MET A 170 -0.25 7.06 2.96
N HIS A 171 -0.73 7.27 1.73
CA HIS A 171 -0.39 8.48 0.96
C HIS A 171 -1.36 8.68 -0.24
N PRO A 172 -1.74 9.93 -0.60
CA PRO A 172 -2.71 10.17 -1.67
C PRO A 172 -2.25 9.72 -3.05
N ILE A 173 -0.95 9.78 -3.33
CA ILE A 173 -0.39 9.33 -4.62
C ILE A 173 -0.58 7.82 -4.85
N GLY A 174 -0.41 6.97 -3.84
CA GLY A 174 -0.70 5.53 -4.00
C GLY A 174 -2.18 5.25 -4.20
N PHE A 175 -3.06 6.05 -3.58
CA PHE A 175 -4.49 6.04 -3.87
C PHE A 175 -4.75 6.34 -5.35
N VAL A 176 -4.22 7.47 -5.86
CA VAL A 176 -4.35 7.85 -7.28
C VAL A 176 -3.81 6.75 -8.20
N PHE A 177 -2.66 6.15 -7.85
CA PHE A 177 -2.09 5.05 -8.63
C PHE A 177 -3.02 3.83 -8.68
N GLY A 178 -3.66 3.48 -7.56
CA GLY A 178 -4.66 2.41 -7.51
C GLY A 178 -5.88 2.71 -8.40
N VAL A 179 -6.40 3.93 -8.34
CA VAL A 179 -7.55 4.38 -9.15
C VAL A 179 -7.20 4.35 -10.64
N VAL A 180 -6.10 4.99 -11.03
CA VAL A 180 -5.64 5.03 -12.42
C VAL A 180 -5.37 3.62 -12.94
N GLY A 181 -4.75 2.75 -12.13
CA GLY A 181 -4.52 1.36 -12.50
C GLY A 181 -5.81 0.59 -12.80
N ILE A 182 -6.83 0.73 -11.95
CA ILE A 182 -8.16 0.14 -12.18
C ILE A 182 -8.79 0.69 -13.47
N ILE A 183 -8.76 2.02 -13.67
CA ILE A 183 -9.31 2.65 -14.87
C ILE A 183 -8.63 2.11 -16.14
N LEU A 184 -7.29 2.10 -16.19
CA LEU A 184 -6.54 1.66 -17.36
C LEU A 184 -6.77 0.17 -17.66
N ILE A 185 -6.72 -0.70 -16.65
CA ILE A 185 -6.92 -2.14 -16.87
C ILE A 185 -8.36 -2.44 -17.26
N GLY A 186 -9.33 -1.77 -16.62
CA GLY A 186 -10.72 -1.95 -17.00
C GLY A 186 -11.05 -1.35 -18.37
N PHE A 187 -10.43 -0.24 -18.76
CA PHE A 187 -10.57 0.34 -20.09
C PHE A 187 -10.05 -0.63 -21.16
N THR A 188 -8.83 -1.15 -20.99
CA THR A 188 -8.25 -2.15 -21.92
C THR A 188 -9.10 -3.42 -22.00
N ALA A 189 -9.64 -3.90 -20.88
CA ALA A 189 -10.56 -5.03 -20.86
C ALA A 189 -11.89 -4.75 -21.57
N THR A 190 -12.32 -3.48 -21.63
CA THR A 190 -13.55 -3.06 -22.31
C THR A 190 -13.32 -2.93 -23.82
N ILE A 191 -12.24 -2.28 -24.25
CA ILE A 191 -11.84 -2.20 -25.67
C ILE A 191 -11.66 -3.60 -26.26
N THR A 192 -10.98 -4.49 -25.54
CA THR A 192 -10.78 -5.88 -25.99
C THR A 192 -12.10 -6.64 -26.15
N ALA A 193 -13.12 -6.31 -25.35
CA ALA A 193 -14.45 -6.90 -25.46
C ALA A 193 -15.25 -6.32 -26.65
N MET A 194 -15.07 -5.04 -26.98
CA MET A 194 -15.70 -4.39 -28.14
C MET A 194 -15.25 -4.99 -29.47
N LEU A 195 -14.07 -5.61 -29.52
CA LEU A 195 -13.53 -6.28 -30.71
C LEU A 195 -14.13 -7.69 -30.94
N ARG A 196 -15.04 -8.16 -30.08
CA ARG A 196 -15.68 -9.48 -30.19
C ARG A 196 -17.07 -9.37 -30.83
N GLU A 197 -17.51 -10.42 -31.53
CA GLU A 197 -18.82 -10.46 -32.22
C GLU A 197 -20.02 -10.20 -31.27
N ASP A 198 -19.91 -10.59 -29.99
CA ASP A 198 -20.95 -10.42 -28.97
C ASP A 198 -20.84 -9.13 -28.12
N ALA A 199 -20.24 -8.07 -28.68
CA ALA A 199 -19.84 -6.87 -27.93
C ALA A 199 -20.95 -6.27 -27.03
N ASN A 200 -22.20 -6.17 -27.52
CA ASN A 200 -23.29 -5.50 -26.83
C ASN A 200 -23.69 -6.18 -25.50
N ILE A 201 -23.72 -7.51 -25.46
CA ILE A 201 -24.07 -8.29 -24.26
C ILE A 201 -22.94 -8.22 -23.23
N ILE A 202 -21.68 -8.30 -23.71
CA ILE A 202 -20.49 -8.23 -22.87
C ILE A 202 -20.34 -6.84 -22.25
N LEU A 203 -20.59 -5.77 -23.03
CA LEU A 203 -20.53 -4.38 -22.56
C LEU A 203 -21.55 -4.10 -21.45
N PHE A 204 -22.81 -4.49 -21.64
CA PHE A 204 -23.87 -4.26 -20.65
C PHE A 204 -23.56 -4.95 -19.31
N THR A 205 -23.04 -6.18 -19.38
CA THR A 205 -22.65 -6.95 -18.20
C THR A 205 -21.46 -6.31 -17.49
N LYS A 206 -20.45 -5.87 -18.24
CA LYS A 206 -19.29 -5.17 -17.68
C LYS A 206 -19.66 -3.82 -17.05
N MET A 207 -20.48 -3.00 -17.70
CA MET A 207 -20.94 -1.71 -17.18
C MET A 207 -21.64 -1.84 -15.81
N LYS A 208 -22.49 -2.85 -15.63
CA LYS A 208 -23.11 -3.12 -14.32
C LYS A 208 -22.08 -3.48 -13.25
N ALA A 209 -20.99 -4.13 -13.62
CA ALA A 209 -19.91 -4.49 -12.71
C ALA A 209 -18.98 -3.31 -12.31
N TRP A 210 -19.04 -2.19 -13.06
CA TRP A 210 -18.29 -0.97 -12.73
C TRP A 210 -18.95 -0.11 -11.64
N LEU A 211 -20.29 -0.13 -11.55
CA LEU A 211 -21.03 0.69 -10.60
C LEU A 211 -20.59 0.48 -9.13
N PRO A 212 -20.39 -0.75 -8.63
CA PRO A 212 -19.89 -0.99 -7.28
C PRO A 212 -18.44 -0.50 -7.07
N SER A 213 -17.64 -0.48 -8.14
CA SER A 213 -16.25 -0.01 -8.10
C SER A 213 -16.19 1.51 -7.93
N LEU A 214 -17.08 2.24 -8.62
CA LEU A 214 -17.22 3.69 -8.47
C LEU A 214 -17.72 4.08 -7.07
N LEU A 215 -18.68 3.32 -6.52
CA LEU A 215 -19.19 3.56 -5.17
C LEU A 215 -18.11 3.31 -4.09
N ALA A 216 -17.21 2.35 -4.31
CA ALA A 216 -16.10 2.07 -3.38
C ALA A 216 -15.06 3.21 -3.31
N LEU A 217 -15.05 4.12 -4.29
CA LEU A 217 -14.14 5.28 -4.31
C LEU A 217 -14.67 6.46 -3.49
N LEU A 218 -16.00 6.58 -3.32
CA LEU A 218 -16.64 7.76 -2.73
C LEU A 218 -16.05 8.13 -1.35
N PRO A 219 -15.87 7.20 -0.39
CA PRO A 219 -15.39 7.58 0.93
C PRO A 219 -13.94 8.07 0.93
N ALA A 220 -13.09 7.53 0.06
CA ALA A 220 -11.70 7.96 -0.05
C ALA A 220 -11.58 9.35 -0.70
N VAL A 221 -12.48 9.70 -1.62
CA VAL A 221 -12.54 11.03 -2.23
C VAL A 221 -13.03 12.08 -1.23
N LEU A 222 -13.86 11.72 -0.24
CA LEU A 222 -14.31 12.65 0.81
C LEU A 222 -13.20 13.11 1.76
N PHE A 223 -12.08 12.38 1.81
CA PHE A 223 -10.92 12.77 2.61
C PHE A 223 -9.91 13.63 1.83
N PHE A 224 -10.10 13.80 0.51
CA PHE A 224 -9.31 14.66 -0.37
C PHE A 224 -9.76 16.12 -0.24
#